data_AF-A0A950NJM5-F1
#
_entry.id   AF-A0A950NJM5-F1
#
_cell.length_a   1.000
_cell.length_b   1.000
_cell.length_c   1.000
_cell.angle_alpha   90.00
_cell.angle_beta   90.00
_cell.angle_gamma   90.00
#
_symmetry.space_group_name_H-M   'P 1'
#
loop_
_entity.id
_entity.type
_entity.pdbx_description
1 polymer ?
#
loop_
_entity_poly.entity_id
_entity_poly.type
_entity_poly.pdbx_seq_one_letter_code
_entity_poly.pdbx_strand_id
1 'polypeptide(L)' 'SSIKISVRGGKVYVNNARVIKTDVKASNGIIHVINAVLIPPK' A
#
# COMPACT_ATOMS: atom_id res chain seq x y z
N SER A 1 -0.10 -14.95 6.15
CA SER A 1 -0.24 -13.48 6.30
C SER A 1 -1.06 -12.91 5.14
N SER A 2 -2.25 -12.36 5.40
CA SER A 2 -3.05 -11.69 4.37
C SER A 2 -2.82 -10.18 4.43
N ILE A 3 -2.73 -9.53 3.27
CA ILE A 3 -2.64 -8.08 3.13
C ILE A 3 -3.96 -7.57 2.57
N LYS A 4 -4.62 -6.67 3.30
CA LYS A 4 -5.90 -6.09 2.88
C LYS A 4 -5.65 -4.82 2.08
N ILE A 5 -6.27 -4.72 0.90
CA ILE A 5 -6.35 -3.47 0.13
C ILE A 5 -7.77 -2.93 0.27
N SER A 6 -7.92 -1.64 0.57
CA SER A 6 -9.23 -1.01 0.72
C SER A 6 -9.25 0.44 0.26
N VAL A 7 -10.41 0.90 -0.19
CA VAL A 7 -10.66 2.32 -0.51
C VAL A 7 -11.53 2.92 0.59
N ARG A 8 -11.09 4.04 1.18
CA ARG A 8 -11.82 4.76 2.24
C ARG A 8 -11.78 6.26 1.92
N GLY A 9 -12.94 6.88 1.69
CA GLY A 9 -13.04 8.31 1.36
C GLY A 9 -12.20 8.71 0.14
N GLY A 10 -12.23 7.90 -0.93
CA GLY A 10 -11.46 8.14 -2.16
C GLY A 10 -9.96 7.87 -2.06
N LYS A 11 -9.46 7.38 -0.92
CA LYS A 11 -8.03 7.09 -0.68
C LYS A 11 -7.80 5.59 -0.59
N VAL A 12 -6.69 5.11 -1.14
CA VAL A 12 -6.27 3.70 -1.09
C VAL A 12 -5.45 3.44 0.16
N TYR A 13 -5.73 2.31 0.81
CA TYR A 13 -5.03 1.83 1.99
C TYR A 13 -4.58 0.39 1.81
N VAL A 14 -3.35 0.12 2.26
CA VAL A 14 -2.79 -1.22 2.45
C VAL A 14 -2.77 -1.48 3.96
N ASN A 15 -3.62 -2.38 4.43
CA ASN A 15 -4.03 -2.50 5.83
C ASN A 15 -4.51 -1.14 6.38
N ASN A 16 -3.69 -0.50 7.22
CA ASN A 16 -3.95 0.83 7.79
C ASN A 16 -3.02 1.91 7.23
N ALA A 17 -2.06 1.55 6.38
CA ALA A 17 -1.13 2.48 5.75
C ALA A 17 -1.77 3.10 4.49
N ARG A 18 -1.69 4.42 4.36
CA ARG A 18 -2.25 5.14 3.21
C ARG A 18 -1.24 5.19 2.07
N VAL A 19 -1.70 4.93 0.85
CA VAL A 19 -0.91 5.15 -0.36
C VAL A 19 -0.75 6.66 -0.61
N ILE A 20 0.48 7.13 -0.77
CA ILE A 20 0.84 8.54 -0.97
C ILE A 20 1.44 8.83 -2.35
N LYS A 21 1.89 7.79 -3.07
CA LYS A 21 2.35 7.88 -4.46
C LYS A 21 2.09 6.57 -5.17
N THR A 22 1.58 6.63 -6.40
CA THR A 22 1.26 5.46 -7.23
C THR A 22 2.17 5.40 -8.46
N ASP A 23 2.13 4.28 -9.17
CA ASP A 23 2.63 4.14 -10.54
C ASP A 23 4.12 4.45 -10.75
N VAL A 24 4.94 4.21 -9.73
CA VAL A 24 6.39 4.29 -9.88
C VAL A 24 6.88 3.03 -10.59
N LYS A 25 7.30 3.19 -11.85
CA LYS A 25 7.85 2.08 -12.66
C LYS A 25 9.15 1.55 -12.07
N ALA A 26 9.23 0.24 -11.93
CA ALA A 26 10.44 -0.52 -11.65
C ALA A 26 10.71 -1.48 -12.81
N SER A 27 11.93 -2.02 -12.89
CA SER A 27 12.30 -3.00 -13.93
C SER A 27 11.44 -4.27 -13.92
N ASN A 28 10.77 -4.55 -12.79
CA ASN A 28 10.01 -5.76 -12.55
C ASN A 28 8.56 -5.50 -12.10
N GLY A 29 8.05 -4.27 -12.21
CA GLY A 29 6.68 -3.97 -11.81
C GLY A 29 6.42 -2.53 -11.45
N ILE A 30 5.49 -2.32 -10.51
CA ILE A 30 5.05 -1.00 -10.04
C ILE A 30 5.18 -0.90 -8.53
N ILE A 31 5.72 0.21 -8.06
CA ILE A 31 5.81 0.57 -6.65
C ILE A 31 4.69 1.54 -6.28
N HIS A 32 4.02 1.26 -5.17
CA HIS A 32 3.07 2.15 -4.50
C HIS A 32 3.67 2.56 -3.15
N VAL A 33 3.91 3.85 -2.93
CA VAL A 33 4.52 4.35 -1.70
C VAL A 33 3.45 4.50 -0.63
N ILE A 34 3.72 3.99 0.57
CA ILE A 34 2.84 4.08 1.75
C ILE A 34 3.49 4.92 2.86
N ASN A 35 2.67 5.51 3.73
CA ASN A 35 3.13 6.41 4.80
C ASN A 35 3.45 5.72 6.14
N ALA A 36 3.38 4.39 6.21
CA ALA A 36 3.64 3.63 7.42
C ALA A 36 4.22 2.25 7.09
N VAL A 37 5.04 1.70 7.99
CA VAL A 37 5.61 0.36 7.88
C VAL A 37 4.54 -0.68 8.18
N LEU A 38 4.49 -1.75 7.38
CA LEU A 38 3.62 -2.90 7.64
C LEU A 38 4.29 -3.86 8.63
N ILE A 39 3.55 -4.26 9.66
CA ILE A 39 3.99 -5.29 10.60
C ILE A 39 3.34 -6.61 10.19
N PRO A 40 4.13 -7.67 9.93
CA PRO A 40 3.59 -8.98 9.64
C PRO A 40 2.75 -9.53 10.81
N PRO A 41 1.64 -10.22 10.54
CA PRO A 41 0.94 -10.98 11.58
C PRO A 41 1.85 -12.13 12.08
N LYS A 42 1.62 -12.54 13.33
CA LYS A 42 2.24 -13.73 13.92
C LYS A 42 1.76 -15.00 13.23
#